data_AF-A0A0P0M2M2-F1
#
_entry.id   AF-A0A0P0M2M2-F1
#
_cell.length_a   1.000
_cell.length_b   1.000
_cell.length_c   1.000
_cell.angle_alpha   90.00
_cell.angle_beta   90.00
_cell.angle_gamma   90.00
#
_symmetry.space_group_name_H-M   'P 1'
#
loop_
_entity.id
_entity.type
_entity.pdbx_description
1 polymer ?
#
loop_
_entity_poly.entity_id
_entity_poly.type
_entity_poly.pdbx_seq_one_letter_code
_entity_poly.pdbx_strand_id
1 'polypeptide(L)'
;MDMEAAVATKFVKWEVPTLESLHECKVYRLRMKVNNGEVLNREEKNWITEKVNGNTYFKSAIPLQGWRFDFSDILRTFLVSQYGQWREYKVMDKTALRKILYGRIDRIVELDKRHPK
;
A
#
# COMPACT_ATOMS: atom_id res chain seq x y z
N MET A 1 -10.48 20.49 -14.37
CA MET A 1 -11.44 19.86 -13.47
C MET A 1 -10.61 19.00 -12.55
N ASP A 2 -10.13 19.59 -11.47
CA ASP A 2 -9.16 18.99 -10.56
C ASP A 2 -9.73 17.69 -10.00
N MET A 3 -9.11 16.57 -10.34
CA MET A 3 -9.33 15.33 -9.61
C MET A 3 -8.76 15.58 -8.21
N GLU A 4 -9.61 16.05 -7.31
CA GLU A 4 -9.39 15.88 -5.89
C GLU A 4 -9.33 14.36 -5.67
N ALA A 5 -8.12 13.80 -5.69
CA ALA A 5 -7.94 12.36 -5.61
C ALA A 5 -8.52 11.89 -4.27
N ALA A 6 -9.61 11.12 -4.33
CA ALA A 6 -10.35 10.71 -3.14
C ALA A 6 -9.40 10.08 -2.11
N VAL A 7 -9.34 10.67 -0.91
CA VAL A 7 -8.41 10.27 0.17
C VAL A 7 -8.73 8.86 0.65
N ALA A 8 -10.01 8.50 0.74
CA ALA A 8 -10.42 7.15 1.06
C ALA A 8 -11.83 6.87 0.53
N THR A 9 -12.16 5.58 0.44
CA THR A 9 -13.53 5.13 0.11
C THR A 9 -14.08 4.31 1.27
N LYS A 10 -15.30 4.60 1.71
CA LYS A 10 -15.99 3.78 2.72
C LYS A 10 -16.30 2.41 2.12
N PHE A 11 -15.92 1.33 2.78
CA PHE A 11 -16.11 -0.04 2.27
C PHE A 11 -17.09 -0.89 3.11
N VAL A 12 -17.57 -0.35 4.24
CA VAL A 12 -18.53 -1.02 5.13
C VAL A 12 -19.92 -0.42 5.01
N LYS A 13 -20.95 -1.21 5.36
CA LYS A 13 -22.36 -0.78 5.25
C LYS A 13 -22.86 0.00 6.48
N TRP A 14 -22.28 -0.24 7.65
CA TRP A 14 -22.71 0.41 8.90
C TRP A 14 -22.12 1.81 9.07
N GLU A 15 -22.61 2.54 10.07
CA GLU A 15 -22.09 3.87 10.43
C GLU A 15 -20.65 3.79 10.93
N VAL A 16 -19.83 4.76 10.51
CA VAL A 16 -18.42 4.87 10.87
C VAL A 16 -18.08 6.34 11.09
N PRO A 17 -16.99 6.67 11.80
CA PRO A 17 -16.54 8.03 11.94
C PRO A 17 -16.30 8.71 10.59
N THR A 18 -16.43 10.04 10.56
CA THR A 18 -16.20 10.83 9.35
C THR A 18 -14.75 10.72 8.91
N LEU A 19 -14.49 10.86 7.61
CA LEU A 19 -13.13 10.73 7.07
C LEU A 19 -12.19 11.80 7.65
N GLU A 20 -12.71 13.02 7.88
CA GLU A 20 -11.99 14.15 8.45
C GLU A 20 -11.53 13.87 9.88
N SER A 21 -12.29 13.08 10.66
CA SER A 21 -11.89 12.68 12.01
C SER A 21 -10.60 11.84 12.03
N LEU A 22 -10.22 11.26 10.89
CA LEU A 22 -9.02 10.45 10.74
C LEU A 22 -7.79 11.26 10.29
N HIS A 23 -7.86 12.59 10.20
CA HIS A 23 -6.76 13.44 9.70
C HIS A 23 -5.46 13.33 10.51
N GLU A 24 -5.55 12.95 11.79
CA GLU A 24 -4.39 12.69 12.63
C GLU A 24 -3.78 11.30 12.44
N CYS A 25 -4.53 10.37 11.85
CA CYS A 25 -4.06 9.01 11.62
C CYS A 25 -2.98 8.98 10.54
N LYS A 26 -1.95 8.15 10.77
CA LYS A 26 -0.79 8.06 9.87
C LYS A 26 -1.17 7.72 8.42
N VAL A 27 -2.11 6.78 8.20
CA VAL A 27 -2.55 6.41 6.84
C VAL A 27 -3.15 7.58 6.08
N TYR A 28 -3.94 8.42 6.76
CA TYR A 28 -4.57 9.59 6.17
C TYR A 28 -3.52 10.60 5.73
N ARG A 29 -2.62 10.97 6.65
CA ARG A 29 -1.54 11.92 6.37
C ARG A 29 -0.66 11.46 5.21
N LEU A 30 -0.35 10.16 5.16
CA LEU A 30 0.45 9.59 4.07
C LEU A 30 -0.30 9.58 2.74
N ARG A 31 -1.61 9.30 2.72
CA ARG A 31 -2.39 9.39 1.49
C ARG A 31 -2.49 10.82 0.99
N MET A 32 -2.69 11.80 1.87
CA MET A 32 -2.66 13.22 1.52
C MET A 32 -1.31 13.63 0.93
N LYS A 33 -0.22 13.22 1.57
CA LYS A 33 1.14 13.45 1.09
C LYS A 33 1.34 12.93 -0.34
N VAL A 34 0.83 11.73 -0.64
CA VAL A 34 0.86 11.14 -1.99
C VAL A 34 0.01 11.94 -2.97
N ASN A 35 -1.21 12.32 -2.59
CA ASN A 35 -2.09 13.14 -3.42
C ASN A 35 -1.44 14.49 -3.80
N ASN A 36 -0.70 15.09 -2.86
CA ASN A 36 0.01 16.34 -3.07
C ASN A 36 1.33 16.18 -3.87
N GLY A 37 1.69 14.96 -4.27
CA GLY A 37 2.94 14.68 -4.98
C GLY A 37 4.20 14.84 -4.11
N GLU A 38 4.05 14.87 -2.79
CA GLU A 38 5.17 15.02 -1.87
C GLU A 38 6.02 13.74 -1.77
N VAL A 39 7.31 13.90 -1.47
CA VAL A 39 8.25 12.79 -1.38
C VAL A 39 8.09 12.02 -0.07
N LEU A 40 7.80 10.72 -0.18
CA LEU A 40 7.79 9.80 0.96
C LEU A 40 9.22 9.45 1.40
N ASN A 41 9.48 9.56 2.70
CA ASN A 41 10.75 9.18 3.30
C ASN A 41 10.85 7.64 3.44
N ARG A 42 12.01 7.14 3.89
CA ARG A 42 12.28 5.71 4.01
C ARG A 42 11.35 5.00 4.99
N GLU A 43 11.07 5.61 6.14
CA GLU A 43 10.20 5.02 7.17
C GLU A 43 8.74 4.96 6.72
N GLU A 44 8.27 6.00 6.03
CA GLU A 44 6.93 6.06 5.45
C GLU A 44 6.75 4.97 4.39
N LYS A 45 7.73 4.80 3.48
CA LYS A 45 7.69 3.74 2.47
C LYS A 45 7.64 2.34 3.07
N ASN A 46 8.44 2.13 4.11
CA ASN A 46 8.46 0.87 4.86
C ASN A 46 7.11 0.62 5.54
N TRP A 47 6.56 1.63 6.21
CA TRP A 47 5.30 1.53 6.93
C TRP A 47 4.11 1.24 6.00
N ILE A 48 4.04 1.92 4.85
CA ILE A 48 3.01 1.64 3.82
C ILE A 48 3.13 0.19 3.34
N THR A 49 4.35 -0.23 3.00
CA THR A 49 4.62 -1.59 2.52
C THR A 49 4.19 -2.65 3.54
N GLU A 50 4.53 -2.45 4.81
CA GLU A 50 4.14 -3.33 5.91
C GLU A 50 2.62 -3.40 6.07
N LYS A 51 1.93 -2.25 6.11
CA LYS A 51 0.47 -2.21 6.32
C LYS A 51 -0.32 -2.74 5.13
N VAL A 52 0.15 -2.54 3.90
CA VAL A 52 -0.48 -3.08 2.69
C VAL A 52 -0.36 -4.60 2.64
N ASN A 53 0.80 -5.17 2.97
CA ASN A 53 0.99 -6.63 2.87
C ASN A 53 0.64 -7.38 4.17
N GLY A 54 0.43 -6.67 5.28
CA GLY A 54 0.06 -7.21 6.57
C GLY A 54 -1.44 -7.19 6.88
N ASN A 55 -2.29 -6.74 5.95
CA ASN A 55 -3.75 -6.76 6.13
C ASN A 55 -4.40 -7.85 5.27
N THR A 56 -5.60 -8.28 5.68
CA THR A 56 -6.34 -9.37 5.04
C THR A 56 -7.38 -8.90 4.00
N TYR A 57 -7.67 -7.60 3.95
CA TYR A 57 -8.80 -7.07 3.18
C TYR A 57 -8.42 -6.67 1.76
N PHE A 58 -7.26 -6.03 1.57
CA PHE A 58 -6.90 -5.40 0.31
C PHE A 58 -5.44 -5.65 -0.06
N LYS A 59 -5.19 -5.90 -1.35
CA LYS A 59 -3.84 -6.12 -1.88
C LYS A 59 -3.04 -4.83 -2.13
N SER A 60 -3.70 -3.68 -2.21
CA SER A 60 -3.08 -2.38 -2.58
C SER A 60 -3.53 -1.20 -1.73
N ALA A 61 -4.22 -1.47 -0.63
CA ALA A 61 -4.84 -0.44 0.19
C ALA A 61 -4.68 -0.78 1.68
N ILE A 62 -4.80 0.24 2.52
CA ILE A 62 -4.76 0.10 3.97
C ILE A 62 -6.16 0.41 4.51
N PRO A 63 -6.83 -0.54 5.19
CA PRO A 63 -8.11 -0.28 5.85
C PRO A 63 -7.91 0.42 7.20
N LEU A 64 -8.78 1.37 7.53
CA LEU A 64 -8.87 1.96 8.87
C LEU A 64 -10.31 2.41 9.15
N GLN A 65 -10.92 1.91 10.24
CA GLN A 65 -12.25 2.30 10.70
C GLN A 65 -13.35 2.29 9.60
N GLY A 66 -13.35 1.26 8.73
CA GLY A 66 -14.32 1.14 7.64
C GLY A 66 -14.02 1.99 6.39
N TRP A 67 -12.88 2.67 6.37
CA TRP A 67 -12.35 3.41 5.22
C TRP A 67 -11.19 2.64 4.57
N ARG A 68 -11.13 2.69 3.23
CA ARG A 68 -10.07 2.12 2.40
C ARG A 68 -9.21 3.26 1.84
N PHE A 69 -7.95 3.32 2.26
CA PHE A 69 -6.95 4.23 1.72
C PHE A 69 -6.15 3.52 0.63
N ASP A 70 -6.41 3.83 -0.63
CA ASP A 70 -5.77 3.16 -1.77
C ASP A 70 -4.38 3.73 -2.08
N PHE A 71 -3.43 2.87 -2.41
CA PHE A 71 -2.05 3.25 -2.78
C PHE A 71 -1.62 2.57 -4.09
N SER A 72 -2.57 2.12 -4.92
CA SER A 72 -2.27 1.36 -6.14
C SER A 72 -1.46 2.16 -7.19
N ASP A 73 -1.58 3.48 -7.14
CA ASP A 73 -0.88 4.46 -7.96
C ASP A 73 0.64 4.45 -7.71
N ILE A 74 1.07 4.29 -6.46
CA ILE A 74 2.48 4.36 -6.07
C ILE A 74 3.14 2.99 -5.81
N LEU A 75 2.35 1.93 -5.64
CA LEU A 75 2.87 0.59 -5.38
C LEU A 75 3.34 -0.11 -6.67
N ARG A 76 4.37 -0.93 -6.52
CA ARG A 76 4.89 -1.84 -7.54
C ARG A 76 4.66 -3.29 -7.12
N THR A 77 4.56 -4.19 -8.07
CA THR A 77 4.27 -5.60 -7.81
C THR A 77 5.53 -6.45 -7.96
N PHE A 78 5.81 -7.27 -6.95
CA PHE A 78 6.93 -8.20 -6.95
C PHE A 78 6.45 -9.62 -6.71
N LEU A 79 7.03 -10.56 -7.43
CA LEU A 79 6.92 -11.99 -7.15
C LEU A 79 8.17 -12.44 -6.40
N VAL A 80 7.98 -13.07 -5.25
CA VAL A 80 9.04 -13.58 -4.39
C VAL A 80 8.93 -15.09 -4.32
N SER A 81 10.02 -15.78 -4.66
CA SER A 81 10.17 -17.23 -4.48
C SER A 81 10.93 -17.50 -3.20
N GLN A 82 10.32 -18.27 -2.31
CA GLN A 82 10.89 -18.63 -1.03
C GLN A 82 10.33 -19.99 -0.57
N TYR A 83 11.22 -20.92 -0.23
CA TYR A 83 10.88 -22.28 0.22
C TYR A 83 9.99 -23.04 -0.77
N GLY A 84 10.26 -22.89 -2.08
CA GLY A 84 9.49 -23.53 -3.15
C GLY A 84 8.12 -22.91 -3.41
N GLN A 85 7.74 -21.83 -2.73
CA GLN A 85 6.49 -21.11 -2.97
C GLN A 85 6.73 -19.75 -3.63
N TRP A 86 5.79 -19.33 -4.48
CA TRP A 86 5.74 -17.98 -5.03
C TRP A 86 4.65 -17.16 -4.35
N ARG A 87 4.99 -15.94 -3.96
CA ARG A 87 4.05 -14.98 -3.35
C ARG A 87 4.15 -13.63 -4.03
N GLU A 88 3.00 -13.00 -4.24
CA GLU A 88 2.89 -11.64 -4.76
C GLU A 88 2.93 -10.64 -3.60
N TYR A 89 3.72 -9.58 -3.75
CA TYR A 89 3.80 -8.47 -2.83
C TYR A 89 3.60 -7.15 -3.58
N LYS A 90 2.77 -6.25 -3.02
CA LYS A 90 2.64 -4.88 -3.52
C LYS A 90 3.37 -3.93 -2.58
N VAL A 91 4.45 -3.32 -3.04
CA VAL A 91 5.42 -2.62 -2.19
C VAL A 91 5.85 -1.29 -2.81
N MET A 92 6.39 -0.39 -1.99
CA MET A 92 6.87 0.91 -2.44
C MET A 92 8.16 0.81 -3.27
N ASP A 93 9.09 -0.04 -2.84
CA ASP A 93 10.33 -0.34 -3.54
C ASP A 93 10.94 -1.66 -3.05
N LYS A 94 11.96 -2.16 -3.74
CA LYS A 94 12.65 -3.41 -3.40
C LYS A 94 13.31 -3.39 -2.02
N THR A 95 13.67 -2.21 -1.51
CA THR A 95 14.26 -2.08 -0.17
C THR A 95 13.20 -2.25 0.91
N ALA A 96 12.01 -1.67 0.74
CA ALA A 96 10.88 -1.87 1.62
C ALA A 96 10.38 -3.32 1.60
N LEU A 97 10.41 -3.98 0.44
CA LEU A 97 10.13 -5.42 0.32
C LEU A 97 11.06 -6.25 1.20
N ARG A 98 12.38 -6.01 1.11
CA ARG A 98 13.36 -6.77 1.91
C ARG A 98 13.18 -6.59 3.42
N LYS A 99 12.55 -5.50 3.86
CA LYS A 99 12.28 -5.27 5.28
C LYS A 99 11.18 -6.17 5.84
N ILE A 100 10.24 -6.59 5.01
CA ILE A 100 9.10 -7.44 5.41
C ILE A 100 9.31 -8.93 5.12
N LEU A 101 10.33 -9.27 4.33
CA LEU A 101 10.72 -10.65 4.06
C LEU A 101 11.70 -11.13 5.12
N TYR A 102 11.52 -12.38 5.56
CA TYR A 102 12.39 -13.02 6.54
C TYR A 102 12.93 -14.33 5.99
N GLY A 103 14.15 -14.71 6.39
CA GLY A 103 14.77 -15.97 5.97
C GLY A 103 15.41 -15.91 4.58
N ARG A 104 15.72 -17.10 4.04
CA ARG A 104 16.40 -17.25 2.76
C ARG A 104 15.44 -17.01 1.61
N ILE A 105 15.80 -16.10 0.71
CA ILE A 105 15.01 -15.78 -0.48
C ILE A 105 15.71 -16.41 -1.69
N ASP A 106 14.95 -17.14 -2.50
CA ASP A 106 15.49 -17.82 -3.68
C ASP A 106 15.53 -16.86 -4.87
N ARG A 107 14.41 -16.16 -5.15
CA ARG A 107 14.29 -15.19 -6.26
C ARG A 107 13.33 -14.05 -5.94
N ILE A 108 13.60 -12.88 -6.51
CA ILE A 108 12.71 -11.71 -6.50
C ILE A 108 12.61 -11.18 -7.93
N VAL A 109 11.39 -11.06 -8.44
CA VAL A 109 11.07 -10.54 -9.79
C VAL A 109 10.14 -9.35 -9.64
N GLU A 110 10.47 -8.21 -10.24
CA GLU A 110 9.55 -7.07 -10.37
C GLU A 110 8.68 -7.28 -11.61
N LEU A 111 7.36 -7.16 -11.46
CA LEU A 111 6.44 -7.18 -12.59
C LEU A 111 6.28 -5.76 -13.13
N ASP A 112 6.64 -5.56 -14.39
CA ASP A 112 6.43 -4.28 -15.05
C ASP A 112 4.92 -4.09 -15.34
N LYS A 113 4.37 -2.92 -14.97
CA LYS A 113 2.98 -2.54 -15.27
C LYS A 113 2.72 -2.39 -16.77
N ARG A 114 3.77 -2.32 -17.60
CA ARG A 114 3.69 -1.99 -19.04
C ARG A 114 3.34 -3.15 -19.99
N HIS A 115 3.11 -4.36 -19.49
CA HIS A 115 2.66 -5.47 -20.35
C HIS A 115 1.26 -5.99 -19.95
N PRO A 116 0.17 -5.27 -20.27
CA PRO A 116 -1.08 -5.95 -20.52
C PRO A 116 -0.90 -6.80 -21.79
N LYS A 117 -1.19 -8.10 -21.69
CA LYS A 117 -1.35 -8.96 -22.88
C LYS A 117 -2.52 -8.47 -23.73
#